data_AF-A0A1Y2SN38-F1
#
_entry.id   AF-A0A1Y2SN38-F1
#
_cell.length_a   1.000
_cell.length_b   1.000
_cell.length_c   1.000
_cell.angle_alpha   90.00
_cell.angle_beta   90.00
_cell.angle_gamma   90.00
#
_symmetry.space_group_name_H-M   'P 1'
#
loop_
_entity.id
_entity.type
_entity.pdbx_description
1 polymer ?
#
loop_
_entity_poly.entity_id
_entity_poly.type
_entity_poly.pdbx_seq_one_letter_code
_entity_poly.pdbx_strand_id
1 'polypeptide(L)'
;MKIFSFFRLLPLSGVLLTACTVTQPLTGTGSADSPQWHARKQQLQKLEHYQTRGAFAYLADEKKVYARFFWQQYSPDNYKLLLLNPLGTTELELFVEPNSVQLTDNNGKKYLSDDPESLIYQLTNMNIPLDNLKSWMIGLPGDAKDFQLDANYLLKSVSDRKKGERWQVNYQGYDTSTIPALPNRLELTQGKNRIKLKMDNWTTQ
;
A
#
# COMPACT_ATOMS: atom_id res chain seq x y z
N MET A 1 74.10 -26.34 54.29
CA MET A 1 72.74 -25.83 54.53
C MET A 1 72.45 -24.70 53.54
N LYS A 2 71.68 -24.97 52.48
CA LYS A 2 70.85 -24.01 51.73
C LYS A 2 69.91 -24.82 50.83
N ILE A 3 68.67 -24.35 50.79
CA ILE A 3 67.41 -25.08 50.58
C ILE A 3 66.94 -24.96 49.11
N PHE A 4 66.25 -26.01 48.66
CA PHE A 4 65.29 -26.15 47.55
C PHE A 4 64.87 -24.88 46.76
N SER A 5 64.66 -25.03 45.43
CA SER A 5 63.30 -25.11 44.87
C SER A 5 63.31 -25.34 43.35
N PHE A 6 62.73 -26.47 42.92
CA PHE A 6 62.28 -26.72 41.55
C PHE A 6 61.00 -25.92 41.33
N PHE A 7 60.95 -25.03 40.33
CA PHE A 7 59.69 -24.42 39.89
C PHE A 7 59.42 -24.79 38.44
N ARG A 8 58.56 -25.81 38.26
CA ARG A 8 57.84 -26.06 37.01
C ARG A 8 56.75 -24.99 36.89
N LEU A 9 56.68 -24.27 35.77
CA LEU A 9 55.46 -23.53 35.39
C LEU A 9 55.14 -23.74 33.91
N LEU A 10 53.86 -24.03 33.68
CA LEU A 10 53.19 -24.47 32.46
C LEU A 10 53.40 -23.59 31.22
N PRO A 11 53.36 -24.16 30.00
CA PRO A 11 53.09 -23.38 28.79
C PRO A 11 51.63 -22.88 28.78
N LEU A 12 51.46 -21.56 28.84
CA LEU A 12 50.18 -20.87 28.71
C LEU A 12 49.75 -20.89 27.23
N SER A 13 48.96 -21.91 26.86
CA SER A 13 48.40 -22.07 25.52
C SER A 13 47.28 -21.06 25.32
N GLY A 14 47.56 -19.95 24.62
CA GLY A 14 46.59 -18.93 24.24
C GLY A 14 45.69 -19.43 23.10
N VAL A 15 44.52 -19.95 23.43
CA VAL A 15 43.46 -20.26 22.45
C VAL A 15 42.77 -18.94 22.08
N LEU A 16 43.12 -18.38 20.92
CA LEU A 16 42.40 -17.27 20.31
C LEU A 16 41.11 -17.82 19.68
N LEU A 17 40.02 -17.79 20.44
CA LEU A 17 38.66 -18.02 19.90
C LEU A 17 38.24 -16.81 19.07
N THR A 18 38.45 -16.87 17.76
CA THR A 18 37.80 -15.97 16.81
C THR A 18 36.32 -16.34 16.72
N ALA A 19 35.50 -15.72 17.56
CA ALA A 19 34.05 -15.75 17.40
C ALA A 19 33.67 -14.87 16.21
N CYS A 20 33.63 -15.44 15.02
CA CYS A 20 32.94 -14.84 13.88
C CYS A 20 31.43 -14.93 14.19
N THR A 21 30.87 -13.88 14.81
CA THR A 21 29.43 -13.73 14.90
C THR A 21 28.90 -13.41 13.52
N VAL A 22 28.27 -14.40 12.89
CA VAL A 22 27.42 -14.17 11.71
C VAL A 22 26.26 -13.32 12.20
N THR A 23 26.32 -12.02 11.94
CA THR A 23 25.18 -11.13 12.05
C THR A 23 24.18 -11.53 10.98
N GLN A 24 23.25 -12.43 11.32
CA GLN A 24 22.05 -12.59 10.53
C GLN A 24 21.42 -11.19 10.40
N PRO A 25 21.11 -10.72 9.18
CA PRO A 25 20.39 -9.45 9.05
C PRO A 25 19.13 -9.57 9.88
N LEU A 26 18.89 -8.59 10.77
CA LEU A 26 17.68 -8.56 11.57
C LEU A 26 16.49 -8.60 10.60
N THR A 27 15.82 -9.75 10.53
CA THR A 27 14.50 -9.84 9.93
C THR A 27 13.61 -8.91 10.75
N GLY A 28 13.12 -7.84 10.14
CA GLY A 28 12.31 -6.85 10.83
C GLY A 28 11.11 -7.51 11.50
N THR A 29 10.74 -7.05 12.70
CA THR A 29 9.59 -7.58 13.44
C THR A 29 8.24 -7.24 12.80
N GLY A 30 8.23 -6.39 11.75
CA GLY A 30 7.00 -5.86 11.17
C GLY A 30 6.21 -4.98 12.13
N SER A 31 6.85 -4.45 13.19
CA SER A 31 6.17 -3.63 14.20
C SER A 31 5.84 -2.24 13.67
N ALA A 32 4.60 -1.79 13.94
CA ALA A 32 4.12 -0.44 13.67
C ALA A 32 4.80 0.64 14.53
N ASP A 33 5.53 0.27 15.58
CA ASP A 33 6.30 1.20 16.43
C ASP A 33 7.79 1.25 16.06
N SER A 34 8.16 0.60 14.95
CA SER A 34 9.56 0.56 14.50
C SER A 34 9.97 1.89 13.85
N PRO A 35 11.22 2.36 14.08
CA PRO A 35 11.75 3.54 13.40
C PRO A 35 11.70 3.45 11.86
N GLN A 36 11.89 2.25 11.31
CA GLN A 36 11.84 1.98 9.87
C GLN A 36 10.46 2.24 9.30
N TRP A 37 9.40 1.75 9.96
CA TRP A 37 8.04 2.03 9.56
C TRP A 37 7.71 3.51 9.67
N HIS A 38 8.11 4.19 10.75
CA HIS A 38 7.89 5.63 10.91
C HIS A 38 8.56 6.45 9.79
N ALA A 39 9.82 6.15 9.47
CA ALA A 39 10.55 6.79 8.39
C ALA A 39 9.87 6.56 7.03
N ARG A 40 9.45 5.32 6.75
CA ARG A 40 8.72 4.98 5.54
C ARG A 40 7.37 5.70 5.45
N LYS A 41 6.59 5.70 6.54
CA LYS A 41 5.30 6.41 6.63
C LYS A 41 5.49 7.88 6.30
N GLN A 42 6.52 8.52 6.84
CA GLN A 42 6.84 9.92 6.56
C GLN A 42 7.24 10.15 5.08
N GLN A 43 8.00 9.23 4.46
CA GLN A 43 8.30 9.30 3.03
C GLN A 43 7.05 9.21 2.17
N LEU A 44 6.15 8.27 2.48
CA LEU A 44 4.89 8.09 1.75
C LEU A 44 3.94 9.29 1.94
N GLN A 45 3.88 9.88 3.14
CA GLN A 45 3.07 11.08 3.41
C GLN A 45 3.53 12.31 2.64
N LYS A 46 4.79 12.34 2.16
CA LYS A 46 5.30 13.41 1.30
C LYS A 46 4.96 13.22 -0.17
N LEU A 47 4.40 12.08 -0.57
CA LEU A 47 3.95 11.83 -1.94
C LEU A 47 2.61 12.51 -2.18
N GLU A 48 2.65 13.80 -2.49
CA GLU A 48 1.45 14.57 -2.83
C GLU A 48 1.05 14.39 -4.31
N HIS A 49 2.06 14.18 -5.17
CA HIS A 49 1.89 14.07 -6.62
C HIS A 49 2.36 12.69 -7.08
N TYR A 50 1.42 11.90 -7.61
CA TYR A 50 1.75 10.59 -8.13
C TYR A 50 0.74 10.13 -9.19
N GLN A 51 1.22 9.27 -10.08
CA GLN A 51 0.44 8.65 -11.11
C GLN A 51 0.65 7.14 -11.07
N THR A 52 -0.42 6.38 -11.29
CA THR A 52 -0.31 4.97 -11.61
C THR A 52 -1.40 4.55 -12.59
N ARG A 53 -1.16 3.44 -13.28
CA ARG A 53 -2.12 2.84 -14.20
C ARG A 53 -1.99 1.34 -14.14
N GLY A 54 -3.05 0.65 -14.54
CA GLY A 54 -3.05 -0.80 -14.40
C GLY A 54 -4.37 -1.47 -14.72
N ALA A 55 -4.51 -2.69 -14.21
CA ALA A 55 -5.74 -3.46 -14.30
C ALA A 55 -6.58 -3.28 -13.03
N PHE A 56 -7.88 -3.08 -13.22
CA PHE A 56 -8.90 -2.98 -12.20
C PHE A 56 -9.94 -4.09 -12.42
N ALA A 57 -10.36 -4.72 -11.33
CA ALA A 57 -11.53 -5.59 -11.35
C ALA A 57 -12.41 -5.31 -10.13
N TYR A 58 -13.70 -5.07 -10.38
CA TYR A 58 -14.75 -5.06 -9.36
C TYR A 58 -15.56 -6.34 -9.47
N LEU A 59 -15.65 -7.11 -8.39
CA LEU A 59 -16.29 -8.42 -8.35
C LEU A 59 -17.31 -8.44 -7.20
N ALA A 60 -18.59 -8.42 -7.55
CA ALA A 60 -19.73 -8.59 -6.67
C ALA A 60 -20.60 -9.76 -7.17
N ASP A 61 -21.56 -10.21 -6.35
CA ASP A 61 -22.45 -11.34 -6.69
C ASP A 61 -23.17 -11.11 -8.04
N GLU A 62 -23.68 -9.91 -8.27
CA GLU A 62 -24.48 -9.57 -9.44
C GLU A 62 -23.72 -8.76 -10.51
N LYS A 63 -22.48 -8.33 -10.21
CA LYS A 63 -21.73 -7.43 -11.09
C LYS A 63 -20.25 -7.75 -11.12
N LYS A 64 -19.72 -7.91 -12.34
CA LYS A 64 -18.28 -8.05 -12.59
C LYS A 64 -17.86 -7.00 -13.61
N VAL A 65 -16.96 -6.10 -13.21
CA VAL A 65 -16.38 -5.08 -14.08
C VAL A 65 -14.89 -5.34 -14.19
N TYR A 66 -14.39 -5.40 -15.41
CA TYR A 66 -12.97 -5.46 -15.70
C TYR A 66 -12.60 -4.23 -16.52
N ALA A 67 -11.61 -3.49 -16.04
CA ALA A 67 -11.21 -2.23 -16.66
C ALA A 67 -9.69 -2.05 -16.61
N ARG A 68 -9.19 -1.19 -17.48
CA ARG A 68 -7.92 -0.51 -17.27
C ARG A 68 -8.20 0.72 -16.43
N PHE A 69 -7.38 0.96 -15.42
CA PHE A 69 -7.49 2.18 -14.63
C PHE A 69 -6.29 3.09 -14.84
N PHE A 70 -6.53 4.37 -14.66
CA PHE A 70 -5.53 5.41 -14.55
C PHE A 70 -5.88 6.28 -13.35
N TRP A 71 -4.90 6.47 -12.48
CA TRP A 71 -4.98 7.33 -11.31
C TRP A 71 -3.95 8.43 -11.42
N GLN A 72 -4.37 9.67 -11.19
CA GLN A 72 -3.49 10.83 -11.09
C GLN A 72 -3.86 11.61 -9.83
N GLN A 73 -2.94 11.68 -8.88
CA GLN A 73 -3.01 12.55 -7.71
C GLN A 73 -2.28 13.86 -8.01
N TYR A 74 -2.96 14.98 -7.81
CA TYR A 74 -2.36 16.32 -7.86
C TYR A 74 -2.18 16.90 -6.46
N SER A 75 -3.09 16.60 -5.53
CA SER A 75 -2.97 16.90 -4.10
C SER A 75 -3.89 15.94 -3.33
N PRO A 76 -3.87 15.87 -1.98
CA PRO A 76 -4.74 14.97 -1.21
C PRO A 76 -6.25 15.05 -1.58
N ASP A 77 -6.69 16.22 -2.04
CA ASP A 77 -8.09 16.56 -2.32
C ASP A 77 -8.33 16.81 -3.82
N ASN A 78 -7.30 16.69 -4.65
CA ASN A 78 -7.36 16.88 -6.10
C ASN A 78 -6.80 15.65 -6.82
N TYR A 79 -7.66 14.89 -7.47
CA TYR A 79 -7.27 13.68 -8.18
C TYR A 79 -8.23 13.31 -9.31
N LYS A 80 -7.72 12.49 -10.22
CA LYS A 80 -8.46 11.89 -11.33
C LYS A 80 -8.41 10.37 -11.24
N LEU A 81 -9.58 9.74 -11.40
CA LEU A 81 -9.72 8.32 -11.67
C LEU A 81 -10.38 8.13 -13.05
N LEU A 82 -9.72 7.39 -13.93
CA LEU A 82 -10.29 6.99 -15.22
C LEU A 82 -10.33 5.47 -15.29
N LEU A 83 -11.49 4.92 -15.64
CA LEU A 83 -11.71 3.51 -15.95
C LEU A 83 -12.04 3.38 -17.44
N LEU A 84 -11.27 2.56 -18.14
CA LEU A 84 -11.48 2.21 -19.54
C LEU A 84 -11.91 0.75 -19.65
N ASN A 85 -12.93 0.48 -20.43
CA ASN A 85 -13.33 -0.90 -20.71
C ASN A 85 -12.29 -1.60 -21.63
N PRO A 86 -12.41 -2.92 -21.88
CA PRO A 86 -11.46 -3.64 -22.72
C PRO A 86 -11.35 -3.14 -24.17
N LEU A 87 -12.36 -2.39 -24.66
CA LEU A 87 -12.34 -1.77 -25.99
C LEU A 87 -11.60 -0.43 -26.00
N GLY A 88 -11.14 0.05 -24.84
CA GLY A 88 -10.41 1.31 -24.69
C GLY A 88 -11.31 2.54 -24.59
N THR A 89 -12.64 2.38 -24.51
CA THR A 89 -13.55 3.51 -24.30
C THR A 89 -13.75 3.76 -22.81
N THR A 90 -14.12 5.00 -22.46
CA THR A 90 -14.42 5.39 -21.09
C THR A 90 -15.60 4.58 -20.55
N GLU A 91 -15.36 3.87 -19.45
CA GLU A 91 -16.41 3.29 -18.61
C GLU A 91 -16.86 4.32 -17.56
N LEU A 92 -15.90 5.03 -16.97
CA LEU A 92 -16.12 6.06 -15.97
C LEU A 92 -14.90 6.98 -15.90
N GLU A 93 -15.13 8.29 -15.80
CA GLU A 93 -14.10 9.27 -15.49
C GLU A 93 -14.56 10.12 -14.31
N LEU A 94 -13.78 10.14 -13.23
CA LEU A 94 -14.02 10.95 -12.05
C LEU A 94 -12.89 11.98 -11.91
N PHE A 95 -13.29 13.23 -11.73
CA PHE A 95 -12.43 14.30 -11.26
C PHE A 95 -12.94 14.78 -9.91
N VAL A 96 -12.02 14.85 -8.93
CA VAL A 96 -12.28 15.41 -7.61
C VAL A 96 -11.35 16.59 -7.46
N GLU A 97 -11.91 17.73 -7.13
CA GLU A 97 -11.23 18.98 -6.83
C GLU A 97 -11.78 19.54 -5.50
N PRO A 98 -11.09 20.49 -4.86
CA PRO A 98 -11.64 21.19 -3.71
C PRO A 98 -13.01 21.80 -4.03
N ASN A 99 -14.06 21.32 -3.36
CA ASN A 99 -15.46 21.72 -3.50
C ASN A 99 -16.19 21.28 -4.79
N SER A 100 -15.59 20.43 -5.62
CA SER A 100 -16.22 19.97 -6.87
C SER A 100 -15.89 18.52 -7.16
N VAL A 101 -16.91 17.69 -7.33
CA VAL A 101 -16.78 16.34 -7.90
C VAL A 101 -17.52 16.31 -9.22
N GLN A 102 -16.84 15.88 -10.28
CA GLN A 102 -17.44 15.61 -11.57
C GLN A 102 -17.21 14.17 -11.98
N LEU A 103 -18.28 13.47 -12.35
CA LEU A 103 -18.22 12.14 -12.96
C LEU A 103 -18.78 12.19 -14.37
N THR A 104 -18.04 11.63 -15.34
CA THR A 104 -18.47 11.42 -16.72
C THR A 104 -18.71 9.92 -16.94
N ASP A 105 -19.92 9.54 -17.34
CA ASP A 105 -20.27 8.13 -17.63
C ASP A 105 -19.83 7.69 -19.03
N ASN A 106 -20.10 6.43 -19.37
CA ASN A 106 -19.78 5.84 -20.68
C ASN A 106 -20.56 6.43 -21.86
N ASN A 107 -21.61 7.23 -21.62
CA ASN A 107 -22.33 7.98 -22.65
C ASN A 107 -21.81 9.41 -22.79
N GLY A 108 -20.78 9.80 -22.02
CA GLY A 108 -20.25 11.15 -21.98
C GLY A 108 -21.09 12.12 -21.15
N LYS A 109 -22.10 11.63 -20.42
CA LYS A 109 -22.93 12.49 -19.57
C LYS A 109 -22.19 12.81 -18.29
N LYS A 110 -22.24 14.09 -17.91
CA LYS A 110 -21.58 14.63 -16.71
C LYS A 110 -22.56 14.75 -15.54
N TYR A 111 -22.06 14.43 -14.36
CA TYR A 111 -22.77 14.51 -13.09
C TYR A 111 -21.90 15.24 -12.08
N LEU A 112 -22.53 16.03 -11.22
CA LEU A 112 -21.86 16.79 -10.16
C LEU A 112 -22.33 16.31 -8.80
N SER A 113 -21.42 16.30 -7.82
CA SER A 113 -21.70 15.98 -6.42
C SER A 113 -20.65 16.62 -5.51
N ASP A 114 -20.86 16.51 -4.21
CA ASP A 114 -19.89 16.75 -3.13
C ASP A 114 -19.34 15.44 -2.53
N ASP A 115 -19.94 14.29 -2.86
CA ASP A 115 -19.52 12.95 -2.40
C ASP A 115 -19.19 12.03 -3.60
N PRO A 116 -17.89 11.80 -3.88
CA PRO A 116 -17.47 10.99 -5.02
C PRO A 116 -17.82 9.51 -4.86
N GLU A 117 -17.80 8.96 -3.64
CA GLU A 117 -18.12 7.55 -3.40
C GLU A 117 -19.60 7.28 -3.66
N SER A 118 -20.47 8.16 -3.14
CA SER A 118 -21.92 8.08 -3.37
C SER A 118 -22.27 8.25 -4.85
N LEU A 119 -21.62 9.17 -5.55
CA LEU A 119 -21.86 9.41 -6.98
C LEU A 119 -21.48 8.19 -7.84
N ILE A 120 -20.32 7.57 -7.58
CA ILE A 120 -19.94 6.31 -8.25
C ILE A 120 -20.96 5.23 -7.97
N TYR A 121 -21.36 5.04 -6.71
CA TYR A 121 -22.29 4.00 -6.33
C TYR A 121 -23.65 4.17 -7.02
N GLN A 122 -24.22 5.37 -7.02
CA GLN A 122 -25.52 5.63 -7.64
C GLN A 122 -25.53 5.36 -9.15
N LEU A 123 -24.44 5.66 -9.85
CA LEU A 123 -24.36 5.52 -11.30
C LEU A 123 -23.90 4.14 -11.76
N THR A 124 -23.12 3.44 -10.93
CA THR A 124 -22.46 2.19 -11.35
C THR A 124 -22.77 1.00 -10.44
N ASN A 125 -23.43 1.19 -9.31
CA ASN A 125 -23.61 0.16 -8.28
C ASN A 125 -22.28 -0.46 -7.80
N MET A 126 -21.15 0.27 -7.96
CA MET A 126 -19.85 -0.11 -7.43
C MET A 126 -19.59 0.65 -6.14
N ASN A 127 -19.38 -0.06 -5.04
CA ASN A 127 -18.92 0.54 -3.80
C ASN A 127 -17.38 0.59 -3.80
N ILE A 128 -16.82 1.77 -4.08
CA ILE A 128 -15.38 2.01 -4.12
C ILE A 128 -15.02 3.00 -3.00
N PRO A 129 -14.24 2.60 -1.99
CA PRO A 129 -13.93 3.43 -0.82
C PRO A 129 -12.81 4.42 -1.14
N LEU A 130 -13.06 5.39 -2.03
CA LEU A 130 -12.07 6.33 -2.55
C LEU A 130 -11.28 7.07 -1.46
N ASP A 131 -11.92 7.46 -0.36
CA ASP A 131 -11.26 8.16 0.74
C ASP A 131 -10.06 7.38 1.27
N ASN A 132 -10.28 6.09 1.53
CA ASN A 132 -9.26 5.21 2.07
C ASN A 132 -8.35 4.66 0.97
N LEU A 133 -8.91 4.43 -0.23
CA LEU A 133 -8.19 3.84 -1.36
C LEU A 133 -6.95 4.64 -1.72
N LYS A 134 -7.03 5.99 -1.66
CA LYS A 134 -5.88 6.88 -1.86
C LYS A 134 -4.68 6.50 -0.99
N SER A 135 -4.92 6.31 0.30
CA SER A 135 -3.88 5.91 1.26
C SER A 135 -3.41 4.48 1.00
N TRP A 136 -4.36 3.56 0.79
CA TRP A 136 -4.02 2.15 0.59
C TRP A 136 -3.21 1.91 -0.67
N MET A 137 -3.48 2.64 -1.75
CA MET A 137 -2.77 2.54 -3.03
C MET A 137 -1.27 2.84 -2.91
N ILE A 138 -0.89 3.79 -2.06
CA ILE A 138 0.53 4.12 -1.82
C ILE A 138 1.14 3.34 -0.66
N GLY A 139 0.36 2.46 -0.01
CA GLY A 139 0.85 1.62 1.08
C GLY A 139 0.84 2.30 2.45
N LEU A 140 -0.05 3.26 2.65
CA LEU A 140 -0.40 3.79 3.96
C LEU A 140 -1.67 3.11 4.48
N PRO A 141 -1.80 2.85 5.80
CA PRO A 141 -3.01 2.25 6.36
C PRO A 141 -4.21 3.22 6.39
N GLY A 142 -3.99 4.51 6.10
CA GLY A 142 -4.98 5.56 6.35
C GLY A 142 -5.19 5.75 7.86
N ASP A 143 -6.45 5.87 8.27
CA ASP A 143 -6.86 5.96 9.68
C ASP A 143 -6.96 4.60 10.39
N ALA A 144 -6.74 3.50 9.65
CA ALA A 144 -6.86 2.16 10.19
C ALA A 144 -5.78 1.90 11.26
N LYS A 145 -6.22 1.40 12.41
CA LYS A 145 -5.34 0.98 13.52
C LYS A 145 -4.94 -0.49 13.45
N ASP A 146 -5.74 -1.30 12.78
CA ASP A 146 -5.55 -2.73 12.63
C ASP A 146 -4.87 -3.01 11.28
N PHE A 147 -3.55 -3.15 11.31
CA PHE A 147 -2.75 -3.48 10.14
C PHE A 147 -1.51 -4.31 10.51
N GLN A 148 -0.97 -5.01 9.53
CA GLN A 148 0.25 -5.81 9.68
C GLN A 148 1.29 -5.34 8.67
N LEU A 149 2.56 -5.38 9.07
CA LEU A 149 3.69 -5.18 8.16
C LEU A 149 4.39 -6.51 7.90
N ASP A 150 5.10 -6.59 6.78
CA ASP A 150 6.04 -7.68 6.51
C ASP A 150 7.42 -7.42 7.15
N ALA A 151 8.36 -8.34 6.92
CA ALA A 151 9.72 -8.24 7.44
C ALA A 151 10.53 -7.05 6.88
N ASN A 152 10.06 -6.45 5.77
CA ASN A 152 10.66 -5.28 5.13
C ASN A 152 9.95 -3.98 5.54
N TYR A 153 9.08 -4.02 6.55
CA TYR A 153 8.27 -2.89 7.00
C TYR A 153 7.31 -2.35 5.92
N LEU A 154 6.93 -3.20 4.97
CA LEU A 154 5.91 -2.91 3.96
C LEU A 154 4.55 -3.34 4.49
N LEU A 155 3.49 -2.62 4.12
CA LEU A 155 2.14 -2.93 4.54
C LEU A 155 1.72 -4.29 3.94
N LYS A 156 1.31 -5.24 4.78
CA LYS A 156 0.92 -6.58 4.36
C LYS A 156 -0.59 -6.74 4.32
N SER A 157 -1.26 -6.23 5.34
CA SER A 157 -2.72 -6.22 5.42
C SER A 157 -3.24 -5.04 6.22
N VAL A 158 -4.44 -4.55 5.89
CA VAL A 158 -5.19 -3.54 6.64
C VAL A 158 -6.60 -4.03 6.88
N SER A 159 -7.13 -3.79 8.06
CA SER A 159 -8.51 -4.04 8.46
C SER A 159 -9.08 -2.72 8.95
N ASP A 160 -9.98 -2.14 8.16
CA ASP A 160 -10.61 -0.86 8.47
C ASP A 160 -12.12 -1.01 8.63
N ARG A 161 -12.70 -0.23 9.54
CA ARG A 161 -14.15 -0.16 9.74
C ARG A 161 -14.61 1.28 9.57
N LYS A 162 -15.35 1.58 8.51
CA LYS A 162 -15.90 2.91 8.21
C LYS A 162 -17.36 2.78 7.80
N LYS A 163 -18.22 3.67 8.30
CA LYS A 163 -19.68 3.70 8.02
C LYS A 163 -20.39 2.34 8.25
N GLY A 164 -19.94 1.54 9.21
CA GLY A 164 -20.50 0.21 9.50
C GLY A 164 -20.01 -0.91 8.59
N GLU A 165 -19.25 -0.60 7.55
CA GLU A 165 -18.64 -1.57 6.65
C GLU A 165 -17.24 -1.94 7.11
N ARG A 166 -16.83 -3.20 6.86
CA ARG A 166 -15.47 -3.68 7.13
C ARG A 166 -14.76 -3.94 5.82
N TRP A 167 -13.65 -3.24 5.63
CA TRP A 167 -12.73 -3.44 4.53
C TRP A 167 -11.52 -4.21 5.01
N GLN A 168 -11.13 -5.24 4.24
CA GLN A 168 -9.85 -5.89 4.39
C GLN A 168 -9.04 -5.65 3.13
N VAL A 169 -7.81 -5.16 3.29
CA VAL A 169 -6.87 -4.92 2.19
C VAL A 169 -5.73 -5.90 2.35
N ASN A 170 -5.40 -6.61 1.29
CA ASN A 170 -4.26 -7.52 1.24
C ASN A 170 -3.29 -7.04 0.17
N TYR A 171 -2.04 -6.81 0.56
CA TYR A 171 -0.96 -6.41 -0.34
C TYR A 171 -0.27 -7.67 -0.87
N GLN A 172 -0.24 -7.81 -2.19
CA GLN A 172 0.26 -9.00 -2.87
C GLN A 172 1.61 -8.76 -3.56
N GLY A 173 2.07 -7.51 -3.64
CA GLY A 173 3.33 -7.15 -4.23
C GLY A 173 3.65 -5.66 -4.16
N TYR A 174 4.93 -5.36 -4.27
CA TYR A 174 5.50 -4.02 -4.31
C TYR A 174 6.42 -3.86 -5.52
N ASP A 175 6.41 -2.67 -6.09
CA ASP A 175 7.42 -2.19 -7.02
C ASP A 175 8.58 -1.60 -6.22
N THR A 176 9.72 -2.28 -6.24
CA THR A 176 10.95 -1.86 -5.55
C THR A 176 11.86 -1.02 -6.44
N SER A 177 11.46 -0.70 -7.67
CA SER A 177 12.19 0.23 -8.54
C SER A 177 11.91 1.70 -8.18
N THR A 178 10.81 1.96 -7.46
CA THR A 178 10.49 3.28 -6.90
C THR A 178 11.13 3.47 -5.52
N ILE A 179 11.37 4.73 -5.15
CA ILE A 179 11.83 5.09 -3.80
C ILE A 179 10.88 6.16 -3.24
N PRO A 180 10.11 5.86 -2.17
CA PRO A 180 9.99 4.55 -1.51
C PRO A 180 9.33 3.50 -2.42
N ALA A 181 9.50 2.21 -2.11
CA ALA A 181 8.80 1.12 -2.81
C ALA A 181 7.29 1.28 -2.69
N LEU A 182 6.53 1.14 -3.79
CA LEU A 182 5.08 1.34 -3.82
C LEU A 182 4.32 0.05 -4.12
N PRO A 183 3.10 -0.17 -3.60
CA PRO A 183 2.31 -1.35 -3.94
C PRO A 183 2.10 -1.49 -5.45
N ASN A 184 2.25 -2.70 -5.99
CA ASN A 184 1.93 -2.99 -7.39
C ASN A 184 0.80 -4.01 -7.56
N ARG A 185 0.35 -4.62 -6.46
CA ARG A 185 -0.82 -5.50 -6.46
C ARG A 185 -1.49 -5.51 -5.10
N LEU A 186 -2.79 -5.24 -5.10
CA LEU A 186 -3.60 -5.28 -3.89
C LEU A 186 -5.03 -5.75 -4.18
N GLU A 187 -5.60 -6.43 -3.19
CA GLU A 187 -6.98 -6.91 -3.20
C GLU A 187 -7.70 -6.36 -1.97
N LEU A 188 -8.79 -5.64 -2.20
CA LEU A 188 -9.69 -5.14 -1.17
C LEU A 188 -10.92 -6.03 -1.15
N THR A 189 -11.42 -6.37 0.03
CA THR A 189 -12.65 -7.14 0.20
C THR A 189 -13.58 -6.48 1.21
N GLN A 190 -14.86 -6.44 0.87
CA GLN A 190 -15.96 -5.97 1.72
C GLN A 190 -17.10 -6.98 1.60
N GLY A 191 -17.31 -7.78 2.65
CA GLY A 191 -18.24 -8.91 2.58
C GLY A 191 -17.90 -9.86 1.42
N LYS A 192 -18.77 -9.93 0.42
CA LYS A 192 -18.56 -10.72 -0.82
C LYS A 192 -17.93 -9.91 -1.96
N ASN A 193 -17.97 -8.58 -1.87
CA ASN A 193 -17.44 -7.68 -2.87
C ASN A 193 -15.91 -7.66 -2.81
N ARG A 194 -15.27 -7.61 -3.98
CA ARG A 194 -13.81 -7.53 -4.09
C ARG A 194 -13.40 -6.51 -5.14
N ILE A 195 -12.37 -5.75 -4.82
CA ILE A 195 -11.68 -4.86 -5.75
C ILE A 195 -10.26 -5.37 -5.91
N LYS A 196 -9.83 -5.63 -7.13
CA LYS A 196 -8.43 -5.99 -7.43
C LYS A 196 -7.78 -4.88 -8.22
N LEU A 197 -6.61 -4.48 -7.77
CA LEU A 197 -5.75 -3.50 -8.42
C LEU A 197 -4.40 -4.14 -8.70
N LYS A 198 -3.96 -4.06 -9.95
CA LYS A 198 -2.60 -4.41 -10.37
C LYS A 198 -2.03 -3.20 -11.11
N MET A 199 -1.07 -2.53 -10.51
CA MET A 199 -0.37 -1.40 -11.10
C MET A 199 0.71 -1.91 -12.04
N ASP A 200 0.83 -1.30 -13.21
CA ASP A 200 1.88 -1.63 -14.17
C ASP A 200 3.13 -0.78 -13.99
N ASN A 201 2.99 0.44 -13.47
CA ASN A 201 4.07 1.37 -13.17
C ASN A 201 3.57 2.50 -12.25
N TRP A 202 4.53 3.22 -11.69
CA TRP A 202 4.33 4.43 -10.92
C TRP A 202 5.17 5.57 -11.51
N THR A 203 4.64 6.79 -11.40
CA THR A 203 5.39 8.03 -11.58
C THR A 203 5.16 8.88 -10.34
N THR A 204 6.21 9.28 -9.65
CA THR A 204 6.16 10.17 -8.48
C THR A 204 6.93 11.45 -8.79
N GLN A 205 6.50 12.58 -8.26
CA GLN A 205 7.18 13.88 -8.40
C GLN A 205 7.53 14.43 -7.03
#